data_AF-A0A2S2CRA4-F1
#
_entry.id   AF-A0A2S2CRA4-F1
#
_cell.length_a   1.000
_cell.length_b   1.000
_cell.length_c   1.000
_cell.angle_alpha   90.00
_cell.angle_beta   90.00
_cell.angle_gamma   90.00
#
_symmetry.space_group_name_H-M   'P 1'
#
loop_
_entity.id
_entity.type
_entity.pdbx_description
1 polymer ?
#
loop_
_entity_poly.entity_id
_entity_poly.type
_entity_poly.pdbx_seq_one_letter_code
_entity_poly.pdbx_strand_id
1 'polypeptide(L)'
;MRLHTDPSNFSITAFLADQVTLVARQEKLSPGAALLRIQELSRDAEGRARLLRIIGDAGERETNPQEASKIAAVRRELAAWSVAAERHPHGSGHPARPDA
;
A
#
# COMPACT_ATOMS: atom_id res chain seq x y z
N MET A 1 -17.91 0.67 7.66
CA MET A 1 -16.64 1.44 7.69
C MET A 1 -16.72 2.46 6.57
N ARG A 2 -16.20 3.68 6.76
CA ARG A 2 -16.17 4.70 5.71
C ARG A 2 -14.73 5.10 5.46
N LEU A 3 -14.23 4.81 4.27
CA LEU A 3 -12.93 5.27 3.80
C LEU A 3 -12.98 6.76 3.46
N HIS A 4 -11.88 7.45 3.77
CA HIS A 4 -11.70 8.89 3.65
C HIS A 4 -11.28 9.32 2.24
N THR A 5 -10.61 8.45 1.49
CA THR A 5 -10.14 8.74 0.13
C THR A 5 -11.33 8.98 -0.79
N ASP A 6 -11.33 10.16 -1.39
CA ASP A 6 -12.16 10.45 -2.55
C ASP A 6 -11.42 9.99 -3.82
N PRO A 7 -12.02 9.13 -4.66
CA PRO A 7 -11.36 8.64 -5.88
C PRO A 7 -11.03 9.75 -6.89
N SER A 8 -11.63 10.94 -6.75
CA SER A 8 -11.46 12.09 -7.63
C SER A 8 -10.45 13.11 -7.08
N ASN A 9 -10.03 12.98 -5.81
CA ASN A 9 -9.06 13.89 -5.19
C ASN A 9 -8.13 13.14 -4.24
N PHE A 10 -6.86 13.05 -4.60
CA PHE A 10 -5.87 12.27 -3.86
C PHE A 10 -5.27 13.05 -2.69
N SER A 11 -5.30 12.45 -1.50
CA SER A 11 -4.62 12.96 -0.30
C SER A 11 -3.80 11.84 0.34
N ILE A 12 -2.49 12.07 0.48
CA ILE A 12 -1.55 11.08 1.07
C ILE A 12 -2.00 10.69 2.49
N THR A 13 -2.46 11.66 3.28
CA THR A 13 -2.92 11.42 4.65
C THR A 13 -4.21 10.57 4.67
N ALA A 14 -5.16 10.86 3.78
CA ALA A 14 -6.39 10.07 3.66
C ALA A 14 -6.07 8.64 3.15
N PHE A 15 -5.16 8.53 2.20
CA PHE A 15 -4.69 7.26 1.65
C PHE A 15 -4.01 6.39 2.71
N LEU A 16 -3.13 6.97 3.55
CA LEU A 16 -2.51 6.25 4.66
C LEU A 16 -3.54 5.85 5.72
N ALA A 17 -4.45 6.76 6.09
CA ALA A 17 -5.51 6.46 7.04
C ALA A 17 -6.39 5.30 6.57
N ASP A 18 -6.70 5.23 5.28
CA ASP A 18 -7.50 4.16 4.69
C ASP A 18 -6.75 2.83 4.68
N GLN A 19 -5.46 2.83 4.33
CA GLN A 19 -4.64 1.61 4.44
C GLN A 19 -4.58 1.10 5.89
N VAL A 20 -4.33 1.99 6.86
CA VAL A 20 -4.31 1.64 8.29
C VAL A 20 -5.66 1.04 8.70
N THR A 21 -6.77 1.67 8.29
CA THR A 21 -8.11 1.20 8.65
C THR A 21 -8.40 -0.17 8.04
N LEU A 22 -8.00 -0.40 6.78
CA LEU A 22 -8.18 -1.68 6.09
C LEU A 22 -7.36 -2.80 6.73
N VAL A 23 -6.08 -2.55 7.00
CA VAL A 23 -5.18 -3.52 7.65
C VAL A 23 -5.63 -3.82 9.09
N ALA A 24 -5.98 -2.80 9.86
CA ALA A 24 -6.49 -2.94 11.23
C ALA A 24 -7.70 -3.88 11.28
N ARG A 25 -8.66 -3.70 10.36
CA ARG A 25 -9.85 -4.55 10.27
C ARG A 25 -9.50 -5.97 9.81
N GLN A 26 -8.68 -6.10 8.78
CA GLN A 26 -8.42 -7.37 8.13
C GLN A 26 -7.55 -8.32 8.98
N GLU A 27 -6.60 -7.75 9.74
CA GLU A 27 -5.72 -8.50 10.63
C GLU A 27 -6.11 -8.37 12.12
N LYS A 28 -7.23 -7.70 12.43
CA LYS A 28 -7.76 -7.47 13.80
C LYS A 28 -6.73 -6.78 14.72
N LEU A 29 -6.08 -5.74 14.20
CA LEU A 29 -5.07 -4.96 14.90
C LEU A 29 -5.63 -3.63 15.41
N SER A 30 -4.98 -3.05 16.42
CA SER A 30 -5.21 -1.64 16.75
C SER A 30 -4.66 -0.74 15.63
N PRO A 31 -5.12 0.53 15.49
CA PRO A 31 -4.63 1.43 14.45
C PRO A 31 -3.10 1.63 14.49
N GLY A 32 -2.52 1.74 15.69
CA GLY A 32 -1.07 1.86 15.86
C GLY A 32 -0.32 0.59 15.42
N ALA A 33 -0.83 -0.59 15.75
CA ALA A 33 -0.24 -1.86 15.32
C ALA A 33 -0.37 -2.07 13.80
N ALA A 34 -1.49 -1.65 13.21
CA ALA A 34 -1.68 -1.69 11.76
C ALA A 34 -0.71 -0.75 11.02
N LEU A 35 -0.41 0.42 11.57
CA LEU A 35 0.62 1.32 11.01
C LEU A 35 2.00 0.67 11.01
N LEU A 36 2.44 0.09 12.14
CA LEU A 36 3.71 -0.63 12.23
C LEU A 36 3.75 -1.80 11.24
N ARG A 37 2.64 -2.53 11.13
CA ARG A 37 2.51 -3.64 10.20
C ARG A 37 2.64 -3.21 8.74
N ILE A 38 2.05 -2.08 8.36
CA ILE A 38 2.20 -1.50 7.02
C ILE A 38 3.67 -1.11 6.77
N GLN A 39 4.35 -0.53 7.76
CA GLN A 39 5.77 -0.19 7.64
C GLN A 39 6.65 -1.43 7.44
N GLU A 40 6.39 -2.52 8.17
CA GLU A 40 7.07 -3.81 7.98
C GLU A 40 6.84 -4.36 6.57
N LEU A 41 5.58 -4.43 6.14
CA LEU A 41 5.21 -4.95 4.82
C LEU A 41 5.76 -4.09 3.68
N SER A 42 6.01 -2.80 3.89
CA SER A 42 6.51 -1.93 2.82
C SER A 42 8.00 -2.11 2.52
N ARG A 43 8.75 -2.83 3.37
CA ARG A 43 10.22 -2.94 3.30
C ARG A 43 10.73 -3.64 2.04
N ASP A 44 10.03 -4.65 1.57
CA ASP A 44 10.45 -5.48 0.44
C ASP A 44 9.29 -5.77 -0.52
N ALA A 45 9.62 -6.37 -1.66
CA ALA A 45 8.63 -6.65 -2.71
C ALA A 45 7.58 -7.67 -2.25
N GLU A 46 7.97 -8.66 -1.44
CA GLU A 46 7.06 -9.69 -0.93
C GLU A 46 6.04 -9.10 0.03
N GLY A 47 6.50 -8.26 0.97
CA GLY A 47 5.65 -7.54 1.90
C GLY A 47 4.68 -6.61 1.17
N ARG A 48 5.12 -5.89 0.13
CA ARG A 48 4.23 -5.05 -0.69
C ARG A 48 3.18 -5.88 -1.43
N ALA A 49 3.57 -7.03 -1.99
CA ALA A 49 2.63 -7.97 -2.60
C ALA A 49 1.61 -8.50 -1.57
N ARG A 50 2.05 -8.76 -0.33
CA ARG A 50 1.16 -9.17 0.76
C ARG A 50 0.20 -8.05 1.18
N LEU A 51 0.66 -6.80 1.26
CA LEU A 51 -0.19 -5.64 1.54
C LEU A 51 -1.27 -5.46 0.46
N LEU A 52 -0.90 -5.61 -0.82
CA LEU A 52 -1.85 -5.61 -1.94
C LEU A 52 -2.90 -6.71 -1.83
N ARG A 53 -2.51 -7.91 -1.37
CA ARG A 53 -3.44 -9.03 -1.12
C ARG A 53 -4.40 -8.70 0.02
N ILE A 54 -3.91 -8.20 1.15
CA ILE A 54 -4.75 -7.81 2.30
C ILE A 54 -5.83 -6.80 1.88
N ILE A 55 -5.45 -5.78 1.12
CA ILE A 55 -6.40 -4.76 0.63
C ILE A 55 -7.34 -5.35 -0.44
N GLY A 56 -6.85 -6.24 -1.30
CA GLY A 56 -7.67 -6.95 -2.27
C GLY A 56 -8.77 -7.80 -1.62
N ASP A 57 -8.39 -8.60 -0.64
CA ASP A 57 -9.30 -9.45 0.15
C ASP A 57 -10.36 -8.62 0.90
N ALA A 58 -10.01 -7.40 1.33
CA ALA A 58 -10.96 -6.48 1.94
C ALA A 58 -11.98 -5.96 0.92
N GLY A 59 -11.56 -5.71 -0.31
CA GLY A 59 -12.44 -5.29 -1.41
C GLY A 59 -13.42 -6.39 -1.82
N GLU A 60 -12.97 -7.65 -1.90
CA GLU A 60 -13.83 -8.80 -2.24
C GLU A 60 -14.92 -9.07 -1.19
N ARG A 61 -14.66 -8.70 0.07
CA ARG A 61 -15.62 -8.85 1.18
C ARG A 61 -16.55 -7.65 1.36
N GLU A 62 -16.28 -6.54 0.69
CA GLU A 62 -17.07 -5.32 0.87
C GLU A 62 -18.36 -5.39 0.05
N THR A 63 -19.50 -5.26 0.73
CA THR A 63 -20.83 -5.36 0.10
C THR A 63 -21.36 -4.00 -0.32
N ASN A 64 -20.80 -2.90 0.21
CA ASN A 64 -21.15 -1.56 -0.22
C ASN A 64 -20.38 -1.17 -1.49
N PRO A 65 -21.06 -0.90 -2.62
CA PRO A 65 -20.40 -0.60 -3.90
C PRO A 65 -19.56 0.69 -3.86
N GLN A 66 -19.97 1.67 -3.05
CA GLN A 66 -19.21 2.91 -2.87
C GLN A 66 -17.90 2.65 -2.13
N GLU A 67 -17.94 1.87 -1.06
CA GLU A 67 -16.74 1.53 -0.28
C GLU A 67 -15.83 0.59 -1.07
N ALA A 68 -16.39 -0.38 -1.80
CA ALA A 68 -15.63 -1.24 -2.72
C ALA A 68 -14.87 -0.41 -3.78
N SER A 69 -15.50 0.63 -4.33
CA SER A 69 -14.85 1.54 -5.28
C SER A 69 -13.66 2.29 -4.67
N LYS A 70 -13.77 2.72 -3.41
CA LYS A 70 -12.67 3.36 -2.68
C LYS A 70 -11.54 2.36 -2.38
N ILE A 71 -11.87 1.15 -1.96
CA ILE A 71 -10.87 0.09 -1.75
C ILE A 71 -10.12 -0.23 -3.05
N ALA A 72 -10.84 -0.28 -4.17
CA ALA A 72 -10.24 -0.47 -5.49
C ALA A 72 -9.32 0.69 -5.89
N ALA A 73 -9.69 1.94 -5.58
CA ALA A 73 -8.82 3.09 -5.78
C ALA A 73 -7.53 2.97 -4.94
N VAL A 74 -7.65 2.66 -3.65
CA VAL A 74 -6.50 2.46 -2.74
C VAL A 74 -5.57 1.36 -3.26
N ARG A 75 -6.14 0.22 -3.69
CA ARG A 75 -5.37 -0.91 -4.24
C ARG A 75 -4.62 -0.53 -5.52
N ARG A 76 -5.25 0.22 -6.44
CA ARG A 76 -4.62 0.65 -7.69
C ARG A 76 -3.44 1.59 -7.44
N GLU A 77 -3.61 2.57 -6.57
CA GLU A 77 -2.53 3.50 -6.20
C GLU A 77 -1.35 2.76 -5.55
N LEU A 78 -1.62 1.84 -4.62
CA LEU A 78 -0.57 1.04 -4.00
C LEU A 78 0.18 0.15 -5.00
N ALA A 79 -0.53 -0.42 -5.98
CA ALA A 79 0.06 -1.24 -7.02
C ALA A 79 0.97 -0.42 -7.95
N ALA A 80 0.54 0.79 -8.32
CA ALA A 80 1.33 1.71 -9.14
C ALA A 80 2.68 2.05 -8.48
N TRP A 81 2.68 2.28 -7.16
CA TRP A 81 3.91 2.57 -6.42
C TRP A 81 4.81 1.35 -6.27
N SER A 82 4.23 0.15 -6.13
CA SER A 82 4.99 -1.09 -6.05
C SER A 82 5.77 -1.35 -7.36
N VAL A 83 5.13 -1.15 -8.50
CA VAL A 83 5.77 -1.28 -9.83
C VAL A 83 6.84 -0.21 -10.04
N ALA A 84 6.60 1.04 -9.60
CA ALA A 84 7.60 2.09 -9.68
C ALA A 84 8.85 1.78 -8.84
N ALA A 85 8.69 1.16 -7.67
CA ALA A 85 9.79 0.73 -6.82
C ALA A 85 10.62 -0.41 -7.46
N GLU A 86 9.99 -1.33 -8.18
CA GLU A 86 10.68 -2.43 -8.88
C GLU A 86 11.44 -1.97 -10.13
N ARG A 87 10.99 -0.88 -10.77
CA ARG A 87 11.66 -0.27 -11.93
C ARG A 87 12.91 0.54 -11.58
N HIS A 88 13.19 0.75 -10.29
CA HIS A 88 14.50 1.15 -9.80
C HIS A 88 15.27 -0.11 -9.35
N PRO A 89 15.93 -0.84 -10.26
CA PRO A 89 16.99 -1.72 -9.81
C PRO A 89 18.05 -0.83 -9.15
N HIS A 90 18.63 -1.30 -8.05
CA HIS A 90 19.77 -0.68 -7.39
C HIS A 90 20.90 -0.42 -8.41
N GLY A 91 20.86 0.73 -9.07
CA GLY A 91 21.86 1.21 -10.01
C GLY A 91 22.87 2.07 -9.28
N SER A 92 23.65 1.44 -8.40
CA SER A 92 24.91 2.02 -7.93
C SER A 92 26.00 0.97 -8.08
N GLY A 93 26.20 0.55 -9.33
CA GLY A 93 27.51 0.13 -9.80
C GLY A 93 28.44 1.32 -9.62
N HIS A 94 29.24 1.28 -8.55
CA HIS A 94 30.36 2.17 -8.35
C HIS A 94 31.26 2.07 -9.60
N PRO A 95 31.52 3.15 -10.36
CA PRO A 95 32.54 3.08 -11.39
C PRO A 95 33.87 2.83 -10.67
N ALA A 96 34.46 1.65 -10.89
CA ALA A 96 35.83 1.38 -10.51
C ALA A 96 36.70 2.48 -11.12
N ARG A 97 37.33 3.28 -10.25
CA ARG A 97 38.31 4.27 -10.68
C ARG A 97 39.45 3.50 -11.34
N PRO A 98 39.86 3.81 -12.58
CA PRO A 98 41.08 3.25 -13.11
C PRO A 98 42.25 3.84 -12.31
N ASP A 99 43.05 2.96 -11.70
CA ASP A 99 44.35 3.32 -11.12
C ASP A 99 45.22 3.95 -12.21
N ALA A 100 45.76 5.13 -11.88
CA ALA A 100 46.80 5.83 -12.64
C ALA A 100 47.94 6.17 -11.68
#